data_AF-A0A661CSL7-F1
#
_entry.id   AF-A0A661CSL7-F1
#
_cell.length_a   1.000
_cell.length_b   1.000
_cell.length_c   1.000
_cell.angle_alpha   90.00
_cell.angle_beta   90.00
_cell.angle_gamma   90.00
#
_symmetry.space_group_name_H-M   'P 1'
#
loop_
_entity.id
_entity.type
_entity.pdbx_description
1 polymer ?
#
loop_
_entity_poly.entity_id
_entity_poly.type
_entity_poly.pdbx_seq_one_letter_code
_entity_poly.pdbx_strand_id
1 'polypeptide(L)'
;MTLEGLQILVFFGGLMFWLAVKDMWGFYRGQPIDYKSIIVSMGLLGTFVGIVLGLWEFDTQDIAASVPQLLEGLKFAFITSIIGIFLSVLLSGLQAKPNKQSKEETVIQRLDVISQTLVTISDTVKQLRTDIYQRRYRFTKLGADGHALPDEATQWAAIQDNQTDLIWEVKTNEGGLQDGKHTYTWYHPNGDIVGKENGGDCQGCRCDTQAYIEAINKMQLAGYSDWRMPTIEELETLVDEQTSIDKRYFPNVYVQQLAWYCSSTANNTEDESFSCLSFDTGNRGATKYGYGHLLLVRKGKSLAIWVR
;
A
#
# COMPACT_ATOMS: atom_id res chain seq x y z
N MET A 1 10.90 69.41 -41.17
CA MET A 1 11.78 68.63 -40.30
C MET A 1 13.10 69.38 -40.27
N THR A 2 13.34 70.10 -39.18
CA THR A 2 14.61 70.74 -38.88
C THR A 2 15.70 69.68 -38.84
N LEU A 3 16.92 70.07 -39.21
CA LEU A 3 18.08 69.18 -39.23
C LEU A 3 18.32 68.52 -37.86
N GLU A 4 18.05 69.25 -36.77
CA GLU A 4 18.18 68.79 -35.40
C GLU A 4 17.14 67.71 -35.04
N GLY A 5 15.87 67.92 -35.42
CA GLY A 5 14.82 66.93 -35.21
C GLY A 5 15.10 65.61 -35.93
N LEU A 6 15.71 65.68 -37.13
CA LEU A 6 16.14 64.50 -37.87
C LEU A 6 17.29 63.75 -37.19
N GLN A 7 18.29 64.46 -36.65
CA GLN A 7 19.41 63.85 -35.94
C GLN A 7 18.97 63.10 -34.68
N ILE A 8 18.09 63.71 -33.89
CA ILE A 8 17.55 63.09 -32.68
C ILE A 8 16.72 61.85 -33.08
N LEU A 9 15.96 61.92 -34.18
CA LEU A 9 15.13 60.80 -34.64
C LEU A 9 16.01 59.60 -35.03
N VAL A 10 17.09 59.86 -35.76
CA VAL A 10 18.06 58.84 -36.15
C VAL A 10 18.76 58.25 -34.92
N PHE A 11 19.04 59.06 -33.89
CA PHE A 11 19.62 58.57 -32.64
C PHE A 11 18.67 57.62 -31.90
N PHE A 12 17.43 58.05 -31.63
CA PHE A 12 16.44 57.22 -30.94
C PHE A 12 16.08 55.97 -31.76
N GLY A 13 15.88 56.13 -33.07
CA GLY A 13 15.60 55.02 -33.99
C GLY A 13 16.75 54.01 -34.06
N GLY A 14 17.99 54.50 -34.14
CA GLY A 14 19.19 53.66 -34.15
C GLY A 14 19.39 52.91 -32.85
N LEU A 15 19.15 53.53 -31.71
CA LEU A 15 19.22 52.89 -30.40
C LEU A 15 18.15 51.79 -30.25
N MET A 16 16.91 52.06 -30.63
CA MET A 16 15.83 51.07 -30.63
C MET A 16 16.14 49.90 -31.56
N PHE A 17 16.68 50.17 -32.75
CA PHE A 17 17.11 49.14 -33.69
C PHE A 17 18.25 48.29 -33.14
N TRP A 18 19.26 48.91 -32.52
CA TRP A 18 20.36 48.20 -31.87
C TRP A 18 19.87 47.27 -30.75
N LEU A 19 18.94 47.75 -29.91
CA LEU A 19 18.31 46.92 -28.89
C LEU A 19 17.54 45.75 -29.50
N ALA A 20 16.80 45.98 -30.59
CA ALA A 20 16.07 44.92 -31.30
C ALA A 20 17.00 43.86 -31.92
N VAL A 21 18.15 44.27 -32.47
CA VAL A 21 19.16 43.33 -32.99
C VAL A 21 19.77 42.53 -31.85
N LYS A 22 20.08 43.16 -30.71
CA LYS A 22 20.63 42.48 -29.54
C LYS A 22 19.65 41.45 -28.96
N ASP A 23 18.39 41.82 -28.84
CA ASP A 23 17.27 40.95 -28.45
C ASP A 23 17.16 39.72 -29.35
N MET A 24 17.17 39.94 -30.67
CA MET A 24 17.12 38.89 -31.68
C MET A 24 18.36 37.99 -31.64
N TRP A 25 19.55 38.53 -31.43
CA TRP A 25 20.78 37.75 -31.34
C TRP A 25 20.84 36.90 -30.07
N GLY A 26 20.36 37.42 -28.94
CA GLY A 26 20.20 36.66 -27.70
C GLY A 26 19.24 35.47 -27.87
N PHE A 27 18.14 35.69 -28.59
CA PHE A 27 17.19 34.63 -28.94
C PHE A 27 17.83 33.51 -29.79
N TYR A 28 18.61 33.86 -30.83
CA TYR A 28 19.33 32.87 -31.65
C TYR A 28 20.45 32.13 -30.89
N ARG A 29 21.08 32.77 -29.89
CA ARG A 29 22.08 32.15 -29.02
C ARG A 29 21.50 31.36 -27.84
N GLY A 30 20.17 31.28 -27.70
CA GLY A 30 19.51 30.50 -26.64
C GLY A 30 19.48 31.17 -25.27
N GLN A 31 19.84 32.45 -25.15
CA GLN A 31 19.70 33.26 -23.94
C GLN A 31 18.77 34.45 -24.24
N PRO A 32 17.45 34.27 -24.17
CA PRO A 32 16.51 35.34 -24.50
C PRO A 32 16.58 36.43 -23.42
N ILE A 33 16.93 37.64 -23.83
CA ILE A 33 16.84 38.83 -23.00
C ILE A 33 15.71 39.66 -23.59
N ASP A 34 14.67 39.99 -22.81
CA ASP A 34 13.49 40.71 -23.30
C ASP A 34 13.71 42.22 -23.28
N TYR A 35 14.06 42.78 -24.44
CA TYR A 35 14.21 44.22 -24.64
C TYR A 35 12.94 44.88 -25.22
N LYS A 36 11.84 44.14 -25.45
CA LYS A 36 10.61 44.67 -26.09
C LYS A 36 9.99 45.81 -25.30
N SER A 37 9.92 45.65 -23.98
CA SER A 37 9.41 46.70 -23.08
C SER A 37 10.30 47.95 -23.10
N ILE A 38 11.63 47.77 -23.11
CA ILE A 38 12.59 48.88 -23.14
C ILE A 38 12.51 49.67 -24.46
N ILE A 39 12.32 48.97 -25.58
CA ILE A 39 12.13 49.60 -26.90
C ILE A 39 10.87 50.49 -26.92
N VAL A 40 9.76 50.02 -26.34
CA VAL A 40 8.52 50.82 -26.23
C VAL A 40 8.72 52.02 -25.31
N SER A 41 9.34 51.83 -24.14
CA SER A 41 9.66 52.93 -23.22
C SER A 41 10.57 53.99 -23.85
N MET A 42 11.50 53.59 -24.70
CA MET A 42 12.37 54.51 -25.44
C MET A 42 11.59 55.33 -26.49
N GLY A 43 10.63 54.70 -27.18
CA GLY A 43 9.72 55.40 -28.09
C GLY A 43 8.80 56.41 -27.38
N LEU A 44 8.33 56.06 -26.17
CA LEU A 44 7.59 56.96 -25.28
C LEU A 44 8.48 58.11 -24.79
N LEU A 45 9.72 57.86 -24.39
CA LEU A 45 10.66 58.91 -24.02
C LEU A 45 10.86 59.92 -25.17
N GLY A 46 10.97 59.43 -26.41
CA GLY A 46 11.02 60.28 -27.60
C GLY A 46 9.79 61.20 -27.75
N THR A 47 8.59 60.76 -27.34
CA THR A 47 7.41 61.65 -27.37
C THR A 47 7.52 62.83 -26.45
N PHE A 48 8.03 62.62 -25.23
CA PHE A 48 8.23 63.68 -24.26
C PHE A 48 9.26 64.69 -24.77
N VAL A 49 10.38 64.21 -25.32
CA VAL A 49 11.40 65.08 -25.91
C VAL A 49 10.83 65.89 -27.07
N GLY A 50 10.04 65.28 -27.95
CA GLY A 50 9.41 65.94 -29.08
C GLY A 50 8.48 67.08 -28.71
N ILE A 51 7.61 66.84 -27.73
CA ILE A 51 6.68 67.85 -27.23
C ILE A 51 7.43 69.01 -26.58
N VAL A 52 8.47 68.71 -25.78
CA VAL A 52 9.30 69.75 -25.13
C VAL A 52 10.00 70.62 -26.18
N LEU A 53 10.59 70.03 -27.21
CA LEU A 53 11.23 70.79 -28.30
C LEU A 53 10.21 71.64 -29.09
N GLY A 54 9.02 71.12 -29.33
CA GLY A 54 7.94 71.86 -30.01
C GLY A 54 7.39 73.04 -29.20
N LEU A 55 7.55 73.02 -27.87
CA LEU A 55 7.10 74.08 -26.97
C LEU A 55 8.22 75.04 -26.53
N TRP A 56 9.48 74.76 -26.88
CA TRP A 56 10.64 75.48 -26.36
C TRP A 56 10.65 76.97 -26.73
N GLU A 57 10.20 77.30 -27.93
CA GLU A 57 10.13 78.67 -28.45
C GLU A 57 8.69 79.15 -28.64
N PHE A 58 7.73 78.48 -28.00
CA PHE A 58 6.31 78.79 -28.18
C PHE A 58 5.95 80.13 -27.53
N ASP A 59 5.58 81.12 -28.34
CA ASP A 59 5.09 82.42 -27.87
C ASP A 59 3.56 82.44 -27.77
N THR A 60 3.06 82.82 -26.60
CA THR A 60 1.62 82.96 -26.34
C THR A 60 1.03 84.25 -26.93
N GLN A 61 1.86 85.25 -27.24
CA GLN A 61 1.43 86.51 -27.83
C GLN A 61 1.36 86.43 -29.37
N ASP A 62 2.11 85.52 -29.99
CA ASP A 62 2.07 85.23 -31.43
C ASP A 62 1.94 83.73 -31.71
N ILE A 63 0.71 83.25 -31.54
CA ILE A 63 0.35 81.85 -31.76
C ILE A 63 0.54 81.47 -33.25
N ALA A 64 0.26 82.40 -34.18
CA ALA A 64 0.32 82.11 -35.61
C ALA A 64 1.74 81.80 -36.07
N ALA A 65 2.73 82.50 -35.53
CA ALA A 65 4.15 82.22 -35.77
C ALA A 65 4.65 80.94 -35.06
N SER A 66 4.06 80.59 -33.91
CA SER A 66 4.53 79.49 -33.04
C SER A 66 3.95 78.10 -33.39
N VAL A 67 2.76 78.05 -34.00
CA VAL A 67 2.08 76.79 -34.39
C VAL A 67 2.92 75.89 -35.31
N PRO A 68 3.63 76.40 -36.35
CA PRO A 68 4.43 75.56 -37.22
C PRO A 68 5.52 74.76 -36.50
N GLN A 69 6.18 75.34 -35.50
CA GLN A 69 7.25 74.69 -34.71
C GLN A 69 6.68 73.67 -33.72
N LEU A 70 5.53 73.97 -33.12
CA LEU A 70 4.80 73.01 -32.29
C LEU A 70 4.39 71.76 -33.07
N LEU A 71 3.89 71.95 -34.31
CA LEU A 71 3.53 70.84 -35.20
C LEU A 71 4.74 69.99 -35.60
N GLU A 72 5.92 70.57 -35.64
CA GLU A 72 7.16 69.86 -35.93
C GLU A 72 7.62 68.99 -34.75
N GLY A 73 7.59 69.51 -33.53
CA GLY A 73 7.83 68.74 -32.31
C GLY A 73 6.82 67.61 -32.11
N LEU A 74 5.55 67.86 -32.43
CA LEU A 74 4.49 66.85 -32.38
C LEU A 74 4.68 65.74 -33.43
N LYS A 75 5.05 66.09 -34.67
CA LYS A 75 5.37 65.10 -35.72
C LYS A 75 6.51 64.18 -35.30
N PHE A 76 7.56 64.75 -34.71
CA PHE A 76 8.68 63.97 -34.18
C PHE A 76 8.19 62.99 -33.10
N ALA A 77 7.44 63.49 -32.11
CA ALA A 77 6.93 62.68 -31.01
C ALA A 77 6.14 61.46 -31.51
N PHE A 78 5.25 61.66 -32.48
CA PHE A 78 4.47 60.55 -33.04
C PHE A 78 5.34 59.53 -33.77
N ILE A 79 6.32 59.97 -34.57
CA ILE A 79 7.17 59.04 -35.34
C ILE A 79 8.02 58.17 -34.40
N THR A 80 8.59 58.71 -33.33
CA THR A 80 9.42 57.92 -32.40
C THR A 80 8.61 56.83 -31.69
N SER A 81 7.36 57.11 -31.30
CA SER A 81 6.47 56.11 -30.70
C SER A 81 6.02 55.04 -31.69
N ILE A 82 5.70 55.42 -32.93
CA ILE A 82 5.32 54.47 -33.98
C ILE A 82 6.48 53.49 -34.25
N ILE A 83 7.71 53.98 -34.34
CA ILE A 83 8.90 53.12 -34.53
C ILE A 83 9.06 52.15 -33.36
N GLY A 84 8.95 52.62 -32.10
CA GLY A 84 9.11 51.77 -30.91
C GLY A 84 8.05 50.66 -30.82
N ILE A 85 6.79 51.00 -31.07
CA ILE A 85 5.68 50.04 -31.07
C ILE A 85 5.83 49.03 -32.21
N PHE A 86 6.13 49.51 -33.43
CA PHE A 86 6.30 48.64 -34.59
C PHE A 86 7.40 47.60 -34.39
N LEU A 87 8.57 48.02 -33.88
CA LEU A 87 9.69 47.11 -33.62
C LEU A 87 9.34 46.07 -32.54
N SER A 88 8.66 46.47 -31.47
CA SER A 88 8.26 45.57 -30.37
C SER A 88 7.27 44.50 -30.82
N VAL A 89 6.28 44.91 -31.63
CA VAL A 89 5.30 43.98 -32.23
C VAL A 89 5.99 43.02 -33.20
N LEU A 90 6.89 43.52 -34.04
CA LEU A 90 7.65 42.70 -34.98
C LEU A 90 8.50 41.64 -34.27
N LEU A 91 9.21 42.02 -33.19
CA LEU A 91 9.98 41.07 -32.36
C LEU A 91 9.07 40.03 -31.71
N SER A 92 7.89 40.43 -31.25
CA SER A 92 6.91 39.51 -30.65
C SER A 92 6.39 38.47 -31.65
N GLY A 93 6.15 38.88 -32.90
CA GLY A 93 5.76 37.97 -33.98
C GLY A 93 6.88 37.02 -34.39
N LEU A 94 8.11 37.51 -34.52
CA LEU A 94 9.26 36.70 -34.94
C LEU A 94 9.74 35.71 -33.87
N GLN A 95 9.53 36.00 -32.58
CA GLN A 95 9.99 35.17 -31.46
C GLN A 95 8.92 34.26 -30.86
N ALA A 96 7.72 34.21 -31.44
CA ALA A 96 6.64 33.37 -30.95
C ALA A 96 7.03 31.88 -31.01
N LYS A 97 7.55 31.34 -29.89
CA LYS A 97 7.77 29.90 -29.73
C LYS A 97 6.46 29.23 -29.32
N PRO A 98 6.12 28.05 -29.90
CA PRO A 98 5.01 27.25 -29.39
C PRO A 98 5.32 26.82 -27.95
N ASN A 99 4.35 27.04 -27.04
CA ASN A 99 4.49 26.81 -25.61
C ASN A 99 4.76 25.31 -25.31
N LYS A 100 6.03 24.94 -25.14
CA LYS A 100 6.50 23.57 -24.87
C LYS A 100 6.53 23.23 -23.38
N GLN A 101 6.59 24.26 -22.53
CA GLN A 101 6.88 24.15 -21.10
C GLN A 101 5.72 23.53 -20.29
N SER A 102 4.46 23.82 -20.64
CA SER A 102 3.30 23.23 -19.95
C SER A 102 3.13 21.72 -20.22
N LYS A 103 3.69 21.21 -21.33
CA LYS A 103 3.51 19.82 -21.75
C LYS A 103 4.50 18.88 -21.05
N GLU A 104 5.73 19.33 -20.81
CA GLU A 104 6.76 18.54 -20.10
C GLU A 104 6.44 18.39 -18.61
N GLU A 105 5.98 19.43 -17.91
CA GLU A 105 5.56 19.34 -16.50
C GLU A 105 4.39 18.36 -16.32
N THR A 106 3.42 18.39 -17.24
CA THR A 106 2.28 17.44 -17.23
C THR A 106 2.73 15.99 -17.45
N VAL A 107 3.74 15.76 -18.28
CA VAL A 107 4.28 14.42 -18.53
C VAL A 107 5.06 13.91 -17.32
N ILE A 108 5.88 14.75 -16.69
CA ILE A 108 6.64 14.40 -15.48
C ILE A 108 5.69 14.04 -14.33
N GLN A 109 4.61 14.82 -14.13
CA GLN A 109 3.62 14.53 -13.10
C GLN A 109 2.91 13.18 -13.33
N ARG A 110 2.58 12.85 -14.59
CA ARG A 110 1.97 11.54 -14.92
C ARG A 110 2.95 10.39 -14.69
N LEU A 111 4.23 10.59 -15.00
CA LEU A 111 5.27 9.58 -14.77
C LEU A 111 5.49 9.31 -13.28
N ASP A 112 5.45 10.34 -12.43
CA ASP A 112 5.57 10.18 -10.98
C ASP A 112 4.40 9.36 -10.40
N VAL A 113 3.17 9.66 -10.83
CA VAL A 113 1.99 8.87 -10.42
C VAL A 113 2.10 7.41 -10.85
N ILE A 114 2.58 7.14 -12.07
CA ILE A 114 2.79 5.76 -12.55
C ILE A 114 3.88 5.07 -11.73
N SER A 115 4.99 5.75 -11.46
CA SER A 115 6.09 5.22 -10.64
C SER A 115 5.61 4.85 -9.24
N GLN A 116 4.88 5.75 -8.58
CA GLN A 116 4.30 5.50 -7.26
C GLN A 116 3.33 4.31 -7.28
N THR A 117 2.49 4.21 -8.31
CA THR A 117 1.56 3.09 -8.47
C THR A 117 2.30 1.75 -8.67
N LEU A 118 3.42 1.76 -9.40
CA LEU A 118 4.23 0.55 -9.56
C LEU A 118 4.89 0.11 -8.24
N VAL A 119 5.33 1.05 -7.42
CA VAL A 119 5.86 0.76 -6.08
C VAL A 119 4.79 0.13 -5.20
N THR A 120 3.58 0.68 -5.16
CA THR A 120 2.49 0.12 -4.35
C THR A 120 2.08 -1.27 -4.82
N ILE A 121 2.01 -1.51 -6.12
CA ILE A 121 1.75 -2.84 -6.68
C ILE A 121 2.88 -3.82 -6.30
N SER A 122 4.14 -3.40 -6.40
CA SER A 122 5.28 -4.23 -5.99
C SER A 122 5.18 -4.63 -4.51
N ASP A 123 4.84 -3.69 -3.62
CA ASP A 123 4.80 -3.95 -2.18
C ASP A 123 3.60 -4.82 -1.80
N THR A 124 2.44 -4.62 -2.42
CA THR A 124 1.29 -5.52 -2.25
C THR A 124 1.61 -6.94 -2.72
N VAL A 125 2.33 -7.10 -3.84
CA VAL A 125 2.78 -8.42 -4.31
C VAL A 125 3.77 -9.07 -3.32
N LYS A 126 4.70 -8.31 -2.74
CA LYS A 126 5.61 -8.83 -1.69
C LYS A 126 4.85 -9.25 -0.44
N GLN A 127 3.86 -8.48 -0.02
CA GLN A 127 3.02 -8.79 1.12
C GLN A 127 2.24 -10.08 0.87
N LEU A 128 1.52 -10.15 -0.26
CA LEU A 128 0.79 -11.37 -0.66
C LEU A 128 1.69 -12.59 -0.73
N ARG A 129 2.91 -12.43 -1.28
CA ARG A 129 3.91 -13.52 -1.28
C ARG A 129 4.20 -13.97 0.14
N THR A 130 4.51 -13.05 1.05
CA THR A 130 4.86 -13.40 2.42
C THR A 130 3.71 -14.11 3.14
N ASP A 131 2.49 -13.61 2.98
CA ASP A 131 1.29 -14.20 3.57
C ASP A 131 1.04 -15.63 3.05
N ILE A 132 1.19 -15.84 1.74
CA ILE A 132 1.07 -17.17 1.12
C ILE A 132 2.16 -18.11 1.65
N TYR A 133 3.40 -17.65 1.76
CA TYR A 133 4.50 -18.46 2.31
C TYR A 133 4.22 -18.83 3.76
N GLN A 134 3.85 -17.87 4.63
CA GLN A 134 3.57 -18.14 6.05
C GLN A 134 2.41 -19.12 6.23
N ARG A 135 1.28 -18.91 5.53
CA ARG A 135 0.13 -19.83 5.59
C ARG A 135 0.45 -21.22 5.03
N ARG A 136 1.31 -21.30 4.02
CA ARG A 136 1.72 -22.57 3.44
C ARG A 136 2.64 -23.36 4.38
N TYR A 137 3.63 -22.71 4.98
CA TYR A 137 4.67 -23.38 5.77
C TYR A 137 4.40 -23.44 7.28
N ARG A 138 3.26 -22.92 7.75
CA ARG A 138 2.86 -23.05 9.16
C ARG A 138 2.75 -24.51 9.60
N PHE A 139 2.18 -25.37 8.76
CA PHE A 139 1.94 -26.77 9.10
C PHE A 139 2.85 -27.71 8.33
N THR A 140 3.47 -28.65 9.03
CA THR A 140 4.29 -29.73 8.45
C THR A 140 3.62 -31.07 8.71
N LYS A 141 3.40 -31.85 7.64
CA LYS A 141 2.84 -33.21 7.74
C LYS A 141 3.86 -34.16 8.35
N LEU A 142 3.44 -34.99 9.30
CA LEU A 142 4.29 -36.00 9.92
C LEU A 142 3.81 -37.42 9.59
N GLY A 143 4.75 -38.32 9.29
CA GLY A 143 4.49 -39.74 9.06
C GLY A 143 4.21 -40.52 10.34
N ALA A 144 3.97 -41.82 10.19
CA ALA A 144 3.73 -42.73 11.32
C ALA A 144 4.93 -42.85 12.28
N ASP A 145 6.13 -42.52 11.81
CA ASP A 145 7.38 -42.48 12.55
C ASP A 145 7.72 -41.09 13.13
N GLY A 146 6.88 -40.08 12.87
CA GLY A 146 7.07 -38.72 13.33
C GLY A 146 8.03 -37.89 12.47
N HIS A 147 8.51 -38.42 11.33
CA HIS A 147 9.33 -37.64 10.40
C HIS A 147 8.48 -36.75 9.49
N ALA A 148 9.05 -35.61 9.07
CA ALA A 148 8.40 -34.71 8.15
C ALA A 148 8.17 -35.37 6.77
N LEU A 149 6.97 -35.17 6.24
CA LEU A 149 6.53 -35.61 4.92
C LEU A 149 6.51 -34.43 3.95
N PRO A 150 6.62 -34.69 2.63
CA PRO A 150 6.45 -33.66 1.62
C PRO A 150 5.02 -33.09 1.61
N ASP A 151 4.86 -31.86 1.12
CA ASP A 151 3.56 -31.16 1.00
C ASP A 151 2.53 -32.00 0.22
N GLU A 152 2.99 -32.73 -0.79
CA GLU A 152 2.19 -33.55 -1.70
C GLU A 152 1.70 -34.87 -1.06
N ALA A 153 2.15 -35.20 0.15
CA ALA A 153 1.70 -36.41 0.84
C ALA A 153 0.18 -36.41 1.00
N THR A 154 -0.46 -37.49 0.56
CA THR A 154 -1.92 -37.68 0.61
C THR A 154 -2.41 -38.20 1.96
N GLN A 155 -1.49 -38.75 2.77
CA GLN A 155 -1.76 -39.28 4.10
C GLN A 155 -0.63 -38.89 5.05
N TRP A 156 -0.99 -38.62 6.30
CA TRP A 156 -0.08 -38.26 7.39
C TRP A 156 -0.73 -38.62 8.73
N ALA A 157 0.08 -38.88 9.75
CA ALA A 157 -0.39 -39.33 11.07
C ALA A 157 -0.58 -38.19 12.07
N ALA A 158 0.19 -37.10 11.91
CA ALA A 158 0.13 -35.92 12.76
C ALA A 158 0.55 -34.67 11.98
N ILE A 159 0.29 -33.49 12.56
CA ILE A 159 0.68 -32.18 12.01
C ILE A 159 1.55 -31.46 13.01
N GLN A 160 2.73 -31.00 12.60
CA GLN A 160 3.51 -30.02 13.37
C GLN A 160 3.09 -28.61 12.99
N ASP A 161 2.72 -27.81 13.98
CA ASP A 161 2.49 -26.37 13.86
C ASP A 161 3.79 -25.62 14.20
N ASN A 162 4.46 -25.13 13.17
CA ASN A 162 5.74 -24.42 13.24
C ASN A 162 5.61 -23.02 13.88
N GLN A 163 4.39 -22.50 14.05
CA GLN A 163 4.17 -21.22 14.71
C GLN A 163 4.10 -21.37 16.23
N THR A 164 3.50 -22.46 16.72
CA THR A 164 3.28 -22.71 18.16
C THR A 164 4.24 -23.74 18.74
N ASP A 165 5.04 -24.39 17.90
CA ASP A 165 5.86 -25.55 18.26
C ASP A 165 5.03 -26.69 18.90
N LEU A 166 3.77 -26.83 18.47
CA LEU A 166 2.88 -27.91 18.89
C LEU A 166 2.78 -28.97 17.80
N ILE A 167 2.47 -30.20 18.20
CA ILE A 167 2.13 -31.28 17.27
C ILE A 167 0.71 -31.73 17.59
N TRP A 168 -0.12 -31.76 16.56
CA TRP A 168 -1.54 -32.03 16.61
C TRP A 168 -1.86 -33.40 16.05
N GLU A 169 -2.80 -34.06 16.69
CA GLU A 169 -3.41 -35.28 16.19
C GLU A 169 -4.15 -35.02 14.87
N VAL A 170 -4.15 -36.00 13.97
CA VAL A 170 -4.98 -35.99 12.77
C VAL A 170 -6.04 -37.06 12.88
N LYS A 171 -7.30 -36.65 12.76
CA LYS A 171 -8.45 -37.56 12.79
C LYS A 171 -8.57 -38.39 11.52
N THR A 172 -9.31 -39.49 11.64
CA THR A 172 -9.70 -40.39 10.55
C THR A 172 -11.23 -40.35 10.37
N ASN A 173 -11.74 -41.04 9.36
CA ASN A 173 -13.18 -41.19 9.08
C ASN A 173 -13.57 -42.66 8.83
N GLU A 174 -12.76 -43.58 9.35
CA GLU A 174 -12.82 -45.03 9.08
C GLU A 174 -13.55 -45.82 10.18
N GLY A 175 -14.16 -45.15 11.16
CA GLY A 175 -14.84 -45.79 12.31
C GLY A 175 -13.91 -46.41 13.36
N GLY A 176 -12.59 -46.23 13.21
CA GLY A 176 -11.59 -46.68 14.18
C GLY A 176 -11.41 -45.71 15.35
N LEU A 177 -10.46 -46.01 16.25
CA LEU A 177 -10.17 -45.23 17.47
C LEU A 177 -10.17 -43.70 17.24
N GLN A 178 -9.54 -43.24 16.15
CA GLN A 178 -9.36 -41.83 15.82
C GLN A 178 -10.45 -41.23 14.92
N ASP A 179 -11.63 -41.83 14.82
CA ASP A 179 -12.72 -41.27 14.00
C ASP A 179 -13.12 -39.88 14.52
N GLY A 180 -13.12 -38.88 13.64
CA GLY A 180 -13.43 -37.50 13.99
C GLY A 180 -14.88 -37.28 14.45
N LYS A 181 -15.80 -38.21 14.18
CA LYS A 181 -17.20 -38.13 14.61
C LYS A 181 -17.41 -38.59 16.05
N HIS A 182 -16.42 -39.26 16.64
CA HIS A 182 -16.53 -39.73 18.02
C HIS A 182 -16.70 -38.56 19.00
N THR A 183 -17.46 -38.84 20.05
CA THR A 183 -17.70 -37.93 21.16
C THR A 183 -17.26 -38.57 22.46
N TYR A 184 -16.86 -37.76 23.42
CA TYR A 184 -16.25 -38.18 24.67
C TYR A 184 -16.74 -37.28 25.79
N THR A 185 -16.79 -37.83 27.00
CA THR A 185 -16.91 -37.04 28.23
C THR A 185 -15.55 -36.83 28.86
N TRP A 186 -15.36 -35.69 29.52
CA TRP A 186 -14.28 -35.48 30.47
C TRP A 186 -14.33 -36.54 31.56
N TYR A 187 -13.22 -37.20 31.77
CA TYR A 187 -12.98 -38.08 32.90
C TYR A 187 -11.52 -37.98 33.32
N HIS A 188 -11.30 -37.68 34.60
CA HIS A 188 -9.98 -37.67 35.24
C HIS A 188 -10.13 -38.08 36.71
N PRO A 189 -10.01 -39.39 37.04
CA PRO A 189 -10.39 -39.96 38.34
C PRO A 189 -9.58 -39.42 39.51
N ASN A 190 -8.37 -38.92 39.23
CA ASN A 190 -7.47 -38.32 40.21
C ASN A 190 -7.42 -36.79 40.10
N GLY A 191 -8.38 -36.16 39.41
CA GLY A 191 -8.48 -34.71 39.24
C GLY A 191 -9.42 -34.03 40.22
N ASP A 192 -9.31 -32.71 40.29
CA ASP A 192 -10.23 -31.87 41.06
C ASP A 192 -11.68 -32.00 40.54
N ILE A 193 -11.83 -32.14 39.22
CA ILE A 193 -13.09 -32.46 38.56
C ILE A 193 -12.97 -33.85 37.94
N VAL A 194 -13.63 -34.83 38.56
CA VAL A 194 -13.60 -36.23 38.13
C VAL A 194 -14.29 -36.44 36.79
N GLY A 195 -15.42 -35.78 36.57
CA GLY A 195 -16.19 -35.92 35.34
C GLY A 195 -17.00 -37.22 35.26
N LYS A 196 -17.35 -37.63 34.03
CA LYS A 196 -18.19 -38.80 33.74
C LYS A 196 -17.40 -39.83 32.95
N GLU A 197 -17.26 -41.02 33.51
CA GLU A 197 -16.62 -42.16 32.82
C GLU A 197 -17.52 -42.66 31.67
N ASN A 198 -16.91 -43.01 30.53
CA ASN A 198 -17.55 -43.67 29.38
C ASN A 198 -18.91 -43.08 28.94
N GLY A 199 -19.01 -41.74 28.89
CA GLY A 199 -20.29 -41.07 28.63
C GLY A 199 -20.54 -40.63 27.18
N GLY A 200 -19.54 -40.77 26.31
CA GLY A 200 -19.61 -40.43 24.89
C GLY A 200 -20.09 -41.56 23.98
N ASP A 201 -19.94 -41.34 22.66
CA ASP A 201 -20.19 -42.33 21.61
C ASP A 201 -18.94 -42.46 20.73
N CYS A 202 -18.30 -43.63 20.79
CA CYS A 202 -17.00 -43.91 20.19
C CYS A 202 -16.74 -45.41 20.05
N GLN A 203 -15.66 -45.75 19.35
CA GLN A 203 -15.15 -47.12 19.21
C GLN A 203 -13.66 -47.20 19.56
N GLY A 204 -13.21 -48.37 20.03
CA GLY A 204 -11.79 -48.67 20.29
C GLY A 204 -11.28 -48.33 21.70
N CYS A 205 -12.04 -47.60 22.50
CA CYS A 205 -11.76 -47.35 23.93
C CYS A 205 -13.08 -47.05 24.66
N ARG A 206 -13.00 -46.77 25.97
CA ARG A 206 -14.11 -46.14 26.67
C ARG A 206 -14.24 -44.69 26.18
N CYS A 207 -15.46 -44.19 26.06
CA CYS A 207 -15.76 -42.91 25.44
C CYS A 207 -15.62 -41.75 26.42
N ASP A 208 -14.42 -41.66 26.99
CA ASP A 208 -13.98 -40.60 27.87
C ASP A 208 -12.54 -40.16 27.57
N THR A 209 -12.18 -38.97 28.04
CA THR A 209 -10.88 -38.33 27.75
C THR A 209 -9.69 -39.16 28.21
N GLN A 210 -9.75 -39.74 29.41
CA GLN A 210 -8.63 -40.51 29.95
C GLN A 210 -8.37 -41.76 29.11
N ALA A 211 -9.40 -42.56 28.85
CA ALA A 211 -9.25 -43.79 28.08
C ALA A 211 -8.78 -43.52 26.64
N TYR A 212 -9.22 -42.40 26.06
CA TYR A 212 -8.77 -42.00 24.72
C TYR A 212 -7.28 -41.62 24.69
N ILE A 213 -6.84 -40.79 25.63
CA ILE A 213 -5.43 -40.39 25.77
C ILE A 213 -4.54 -41.63 26.00
N GLU A 214 -4.95 -42.54 26.88
CA GLU A 214 -4.23 -43.78 27.15
C GLU A 214 -4.12 -44.66 25.89
N ALA A 215 -5.20 -44.77 25.11
CA ALA A 215 -5.21 -45.55 23.87
C ALA A 215 -4.27 -44.95 22.80
N ILE A 216 -4.31 -43.63 22.61
CA ILE A 216 -3.44 -42.91 21.64
C ILE A 216 -1.97 -43.02 22.03
N ASN A 217 -1.66 -42.87 23.32
CA ASN A 217 -0.29 -43.00 23.80
C ASN A 217 0.23 -44.44 23.72
N LYS A 218 -0.64 -45.43 23.95
CA LYS A 218 -0.30 -46.85 23.82
C LYS A 218 -0.01 -47.25 22.36
N MET A 219 -0.74 -46.70 21.39
CA MET A 219 -0.48 -46.96 19.97
C MET A 219 0.70 -46.17 19.40
N GLN A 220 1.27 -45.25 20.18
CA GLN A 220 2.39 -44.40 19.79
C GLN A 220 2.12 -43.62 18.49
N LEU A 221 1.03 -42.85 18.45
CA LEU A 221 0.68 -42.06 17.26
C LEU A 221 1.85 -41.17 16.83
N ALA A 222 2.24 -41.30 15.55
CA ALA A 222 3.42 -40.65 14.96
C ALA A 222 4.73 -40.90 15.73
N GLY A 223 4.86 -42.06 16.39
CA GLY A 223 6.01 -42.44 17.20
C GLY A 223 6.04 -41.82 18.61
N TYR A 224 4.96 -41.17 19.05
CA TYR A 224 4.91 -40.43 20.31
C TYR A 224 3.91 -40.98 21.31
N SER A 225 4.22 -40.87 22.61
CA SER A 225 3.43 -41.42 23.72
C SER A 225 3.18 -40.41 24.85
N ASP A 226 3.29 -39.12 24.56
CA ASP A 226 3.10 -37.98 25.46
C ASP A 226 1.98 -37.03 24.96
N TRP A 227 0.99 -37.59 24.25
CA TRP A 227 -0.22 -36.88 23.84
C TRP A 227 -1.09 -36.53 25.05
N ARG A 228 -1.68 -35.35 25.01
CA ARG A 228 -2.57 -34.83 26.06
C ARG A 228 -3.72 -34.02 25.48
N MET A 229 -4.68 -33.70 26.34
CA MET A 229 -5.68 -32.69 26.05
C MET A 229 -5.02 -31.31 25.85
N PRO A 230 -5.50 -30.51 24.89
CA PRO A 230 -5.09 -29.12 24.71
C PRO A 230 -5.76 -28.20 25.73
N THR A 231 -5.17 -27.04 25.97
CA THR A 231 -5.89 -25.91 26.60
C THR A 231 -6.79 -25.23 25.58
N ILE A 232 -7.73 -24.41 26.05
CA ILE A 232 -8.60 -23.65 25.14
C ILE A 232 -7.80 -22.68 24.27
N GLU A 233 -6.75 -22.05 24.81
CA GLU A 233 -5.87 -21.14 24.06
C GLU A 233 -5.09 -21.88 22.97
N GLU A 234 -4.67 -23.12 23.21
CA GLU A 234 -4.00 -23.94 22.19
C GLU A 234 -4.95 -24.26 21.03
N LEU A 235 -6.20 -24.66 21.33
CA LEU A 235 -7.20 -24.93 20.29
C LEU A 235 -7.49 -23.70 19.43
N GLU A 236 -7.56 -22.52 20.04
CA GLU A 236 -7.83 -21.27 19.32
C GLU A 236 -6.74 -20.92 18.32
N THR A 237 -5.50 -21.35 18.54
CA THR A 237 -4.43 -21.11 17.55
C THR A 237 -4.73 -21.76 16.20
N LEU A 238 -5.55 -22.82 16.15
CA LEU A 238 -5.88 -23.55 14.93
C LEU A 238 -6.95 -22.88 14.06
N VAL A 239 -7.59 -21.82 14.55
CA VAL A 239 -8.59 -21.02 13.83
C VAL A 239 -8.13 -19.57 13.73
N ASP A 240 -8.62 -18.83 12.74
CA ASP A 240 -8.48 -17.37 12.67
C ASP A 240 -9.85 -16.69 12.72
N GLU A 241 -9.87 -15.37 12.94
CA GLU A 241 -11.09 -14.57 13.12
C GLU A 241 -12.07 -14.65 11.94
N GLN A 242 -11.68 -15.21 10.79
CA GLN A 242 -12.52 -15.29 9.60
C GLN A 242 -12.70 -16.71 9.04
N THR A 243 -12.09 -17.75 9.61
CA THR A 243 -12.05 -19.08 8.98
C THR A 243 -12.22 -20.27 9.92
N SER A 244 -12.74 -21.35 9.32
CA SER A 244 -12.72 -22.70 9.87
C SER A 244 -11.31 -23.29 9.84
N ILE A 245 -11.06 -24.26 10.72
CA ILE A 245 -9.81 -25.06 10.71
C ILE A 245 -9.39 -25.52 9.30
N ASP A 246 -8.09 -25.44 8.97
CA ASP A 246 -7.58 -25.74 7.63
C ASP A 246 -7.72 -27.23 7.27
N LYS A 247 -8.74 -27.54 6.46
CA LYS A 247 -9.06 -28.90 5.99
C LYS A 247 -7.97 -29.57 5.17
N ARG A 248 -7.00 -28.83 4.64
CA ARG A 248 -5.85 -29.42 3.94
C ARG A 248 -4.92 -30.18 4.88
N TYR A 249 -4.88 -29.80 6.15
CA TYR A 249 -4.07 -30.42 7.20
C TYR A 249 -4.93 -31.20 8.20
N PHE A 250 -6.19 -30.81 8.38
CA PHE A 250 -7.16 -31.42 9.30
C PHE A 250 -8.44 -31.91 8.58
N PRO A 251 -8.33 -32.83 7.60
CA PRO A 251 -9.42 -33.20 6.71
C PRO A 251 -10.62 -33.80 7.44
N ASN A 252 -10.37 -34.64 8.45
CA ASN A 252 -11.41 -35.42 9.14
C ASN A 252 -11.82 -34.84 10.50
N VAL A 253 -11.42 -33.61 10.83
CA VAL A 253 -12.02 -32.90 11.96
C VAL A 253 -13.50 -32.69 11.66
N TYR A 254 -14.40 -33.14 12.53
CA TYR A 254 -15.83 -32.94 12.34
C TYR A 254 -16.20 -31.47 12.62
N VAL A 255 -16.85 -30.79 11.66
CA VAL A 255 -17.14 -29.34 11.71
C VAL A 255 -18.62 -29.01 11.41
N GLN A 256 -19.54 -29.90 11.75
CA GLN A 256 -20.98 -29.59 11.58
C GLN A 256 -21.47 -28.60 12.65
N GLN A 257 -22.65 -28.03 12.42
CA GLN A 257 -23.31 -27.17 13.41
C GLN A 257 -23.38 -27.90 14.76
N LEU A 258 -22.90 -27.25 15.82
CA LEU A 258 -22.80 -27.76 17.20
C LEU A 258 -21.67 -28.78 17.48
N ALA A 259 -20.69 -28.92 16.57
CA ALA A 259 -19.48 -29.69 16.85
C ALA A 259 -18.52 -28.92 17.78
N TRP A 260 -18.51 -29.28 19.07
CA TRP A 260 -17.65 -28.67 20.09
C TRP A 260 -16.42 -29.52 20.36
N TYR A 261 -15.22 -28.92 20.30
CA TYR A 261 -13.96 -29.56 20.71
C TYR A 261 -13.58 -29.10 22.09
N CYS A 262 -13.64 -30.00 23.06
CA CYS A 262 -13.43 -29.64 24.45
C CYS A 262 -11.96 -29.68 24.85
N SER A 263 -11.58 -28.74 25.72
CA SER A 263 -10.22 -28.57 26.23
C SER A 263 -10.09 -29.08 27.67
N SER A 264 -8.86 -29.10 28.19
CA SER A 264 -8.62 -29.29 29.63
C SER A 264 -8.84 -28.03 30.47
N THR A 265 -9.28 -26.92 29.88
CA THR A 265 -9.54 -25.67 30.60
C THR A 265 -10.93 -25.73 31.24
N ALA A 266 -11.00 -25.74 32.57
CA ALA A 266 -12.26 -25.66 33.30
C ALA A 266 -12.93 -24.30 33.07
N ASN A 267 -14.26 -24.28 32.96
CA ASN A 267 -15.03 -23.06 32.85
C ASN A 267 -15.67 -22.71 34.20
N ASN A 268 -15.30 -21.56 34.76
CA ASN A 268 -15.67 -21.13 36.12
C ASN A 268 -17.16 -20.75 36.30
N THR A 269 -17.98 -20.81 35.24
CA THR A 269 -19.38 -20.37 35.28
C THR A 269 -20.35 -21.44 35.78
N GLU A 270 -19.98 -22.72 35.72
CA GLU A 270 -20.84 -23.84 36.13
C GLU A 270 -20.00 -24.97 36.75
N ASP A 271 -20.55 -25.66 37.76
CA ASP A 271 -19.92 -26.85 38.34
C ASP A 271 -19.69 -27.91 37.25
N GLU A 272 -18.44 -28.37 37.10
CA GLU A 272 -18.03 -29.47 36.21
C GLU A 272 -18.11 -29.18 34.69
N SER A 273 -18.17 -27.91 34.28
CA SER A 273 -18.14 -27.52 32.86
C SER A 273 -16.73 -27.22 32.35
N PHE A 274 -16.45 -27.57 31.10
CA PHE A 274 -15.16 -27.35 30.43
C PHE A 274 -15.33 -26.44 29.21
N SER A 275 -14.34 -25.61 28.95
CA SER A 275 -14.31 -24.75 27.76
C SER A 275 -14.09 -25.58 26.51
N CYS A 276 -14.89 -25.31 25.49
CA CYS A 276 -14.81 -25.96 24.19
C CYS A 276 -14.80 -24.92 23.07
N LEU A 277 -14.26 -25.30 21.91
CA LEU A 277 -14.16 -24.45 20.73
C LEU A 277 -14.95 -25.04 19.58
N SER A 278 -15.69 -24.21 18.85
CA SER A 278 -16.29 -24.59 17.57
C SER A 278 -15.30 -24.26 16.44
N PHE A 279 -14.82 -25.27 15.72
CA PHE A 279 -13.95 -25.07 14.56
C PHE A 279 -14.70 -24.58 13.30
N ASP A 280 -16.04 -24.53 13.33
CA ASP A 280 -16.86 -23.95 12.27
C ASP A 280 -16.98 -22.42 12.42
N THR A 281 -17.13 -21.95 13.66
CA THR A 281 -17.41 -20.53 13.96
C THR A 281 -16.29 -19.78 14.67
N GLY A 282 -15.27 -20.49 15.17
CA GLY A 282 -14.21 -19.91 16.01
C GLY A 282 -14.67 -19.51 17.42
N ASN A 283 -15.94 -19.74 17.78
CA ASN A 283 -16.48 -19.31 19.06
C ASN A 283 -16.12 -20.27 20.19
N ARG A 284 -15.84 -19.70 21.38
CA ARG A 284 -15.80 -20.45 22.63
C ARG A 284 -17.21 -20.79 23.09
N GLY A 285 -17.36 -21.97 23.67
CA GLY A 285 -18.53 -22.42 24.41
C GLY A 285 -18.09 -23.19 25.64
N ALA A 286 -19.04 -23.77 26.35
CA ALA A 286 -18.75 -24.69 27.43
C ALA A 286 -19.77 -25.81 27.48
N THR A 287 -19.32 -26.99 27.91
CA THR A 287 -20.18 -28.16 28.05
C THR A 287 -19.96 -28.80 29.41
N LYS A 288 -21.05 -29.21 30.04
CA LYS A 288 -21.01 -29.97 31.28
C LYS A 288 -20.30 -31.31 31.03
N TYR A 289 -19.41 -31.69 31.93
CA TYR A 289 -18.53 -32.85 31.78
C TYR A 289 -17.70 -32.82 30.51
N GLY A 290 -17.48 -31.66 29.87
CA GLY A 290 -16.68 -31.56 28.65
C GLY A 290 -17.17 -32.47 27.51
N TYR A 291 -18.48 -32.74 27.42
CA TYR A 291 -19.04 -33.59 26.38
C TYR A 291 -18.80 -32.97 25.00
N GLY A 292 -18.09 -33.67 24.13
CA GLY A 292 -17.81 -33.20 22.77
C GLY A 292 -16.76 -34.03 22.05
N HIS A 293 -16.22 -33.46 20.97
CA HIS A 293 -15.11 -34.02 20.22
C HIS A 293 -13.78 -33.70 20.92
N LEU A 294 -12.76 -34.51 20.64
CA LEU A 294 -11.41 -34.31 21.17
C LEU A 294 -10.43 -34.10 20.02
N LEU A 295 -9.39 -33.31 20.26
CA LEU A 295 -8.22 -33.21 19.38
C LEU A 295 -7.00 -33.15 20.27
N LEU A 296 -6.17 -34.20 20.26
CA LEU A 296 -5.02 -34.24 21.15
C LEU A 296 -3.85 -33.41 20.62
N VAL A 297 -3.04 -32.93 21.55
CA VAL A 297 -1.85 -32.14 21.27
C VAL A 297 -0.68 -32.67 22.09
N ARG A 298 0.53 -32.41 21.61
CA ARG A 298 1.78 -32.57 22.35
C ARG A 298 2.73 -31.42 22.03
N LYS A 299 3.76 -31.26 22.86
CA LYS A 299 4.84 -30.32 22.55
C LYS A 299 5.70 -30.87 21.41
N GLY A 300 6.02 -30.03 20.44
CA GLY A 300 7.02 -30.29 19.43
C GLY A 300 8.42 -30.33 20.03
N LYS A 301 9.33 -31.04 19.37
CA LYS A 301 10.76 -30.83 19.60
C LYS A 301 11.15 -29.64 18.73
N SER A 302 11.71 -28.59 19.33
CA SER A 302 12.33 -27.51 18.57
C SER A 302 13.34 -28.14 17.62
N LEU A 303 12.99 -28.16 16.33
CA LEU A 303 13.95 -28.47 15.29
C LEU A 303 14.86 -27.26 15.27
N ALA A 304 16.08 -27.41 15.79
CA ALA A 304 17.14 -26.45 15.52
C ALA A 304 17.30 -26.39 14.00
N ILE A 305 16.66 -25.40 13.38
CA ILE A 305 16.79 -25.13 11.95
C ILE A 305 18.23 -24.71 11.73
N TRP A 306 19.09 -25.65 11.36
CA TRP A 306 20.39 -25.33 10.79
C TRP A 306 20.13 -24.76 9.39
N VAL A 307 19.94 -23.45 9.33
CA VAL A 307 20.03 -22.71 8.06
C VAL A 307 21.46 -22.87 7.56
N ARG A 308 21.64 -23.59 6.46
CA ARG A 308 22.85 -23.55 5.64
C ARG A 308 22.69 -22.48 4.56
#